data_AF-A0A913X078-F1
#
_entry.id   AF-A0A913X078-F1
#
_cell.length_a   1.000
_cell.length_b   1.000
_cell.length_c   1.000
_cell.angle_alpha   90.00
_cell.angle_beta   90.00
_cell.angle_gamma   90.00
#
_symmetry.space_group_name_H-M   'P 1'
#
loop_
_entity.id
_entity.type
_entity.pdbx_description
1 polymer ?
#
loop_
_entity_poly.entity_id
_entity_poly.type
_entity_poly.pdbx_seq_one_letter_code
_entity_poly.pdbx_strand_id
1 'polypeptide(L)'
;MGAGVSCGSGKEVSEQTPSFKIVLVGDPEAGKTSIFLRYIKNQFDFSYQPSMSVCIGNAVRKVNIPYEVIVSVTLWDLPGREEMDLRKSYYKDVDAAMVVVDMDDIDSITMAGTWKQDIVSNATYTQDNSIIAPKTDTAVTQNDKKERSLPILLVGNKIDKLKMLQSTSEEDNNNDATLEVMKILEQVARQHGFVGSVTVSAKESDGSVHAAIQSLVRHLLQQRRQQKKGIFSGEKSTEERKFVTLSPFEEEKQEFVPLLVIKMPEFDVFFKDCNNSIETIENFSMGLIEAMSNFKRACSVAGVTNSTKASLEECIGGLKELIRTEDDEDGLEVHNDGGYLRLVVKEDEVKDIAGPVDRVLRTFHNELCKASKKVLAQGPTSHNHLKEVEEKISTLRVSAFDRAVSAGFSQRRAKAALANIDANCNRIREAIAMAMESMSAVESDYKKIKAAMLW
;
A
#
# COMPACT_ATOMS: atom_id res chain seq x y z
N MET A 1 -39.21 19.87 -50.44
CA MET A 1 -37.88 19.24 -50.60
C MET A 1 -36.83 20.28 -50.26
N GLY A 2 -35.85 19.91 -49.41
CA GLY A 2 -34.61 20.68 -49.22
C GLY A 2 -34.54 21.56 -47.96
N ALA A 3 -34.45 20.94 -46.76
CA ALA A 3 -33.95 21.61 -45.57
C ALA A 3 -32.42 21.67 -45.63
N GLY A 4 -31.86 22.88 -45.70
CA GLY A 4 -30.42 23.14 -45.59
C GLY A 4 -29.97 23.07 -44.13
N VAL A 5 -29.03 22.18 -43.86
CA VAL A 5 -28.41 21.97 -42.56
C VAL A 5 -27.46 23.15 -42.28
N SER A 6 -27.78 23.94 -41.26
CA SER A 6 -26.92 24.98 -40.70
C SER A 6 -25.79 24.34 -39.89
N CYS A 7 -24.55 24.51 -40.36
CA CYS A 7 -23.34 24.08 -39.67
C CYS A 7 -23.18 24.86 -38.35
N GLY A 8 -23.21 24.15 -37.22
CA GLY A 8 -22.99 24.72 -35.90
C GLY A 8 -21.53 25.14 -35.71
N SER A 9 -21.36 26.34 -35.16
CA SER A 9 -20.09 26.87 -34.66
C SER A 9 -19.44 25.89 -33.68
N GLY A 10 -18.30 25.32 -34.06
CA GLY A 10 -17.46 24.53 -33.17
C GLY A 10 -17.01 25.37 -31.98
N LYS A 11 -17.35 24.94 -30.77
CA LYS A 11 -16.67 25.40 -29.55
C LYS A 11 -15.24 24.89 -29.61
N GLU A 12 -14.26 25.78 -29.75
CA GLU A 12 -12.87 25.47 -29.44
C GLU A 12 -12.80 25.00 -27.98
N VAL A 13 -12.50 23.72 -27.77
CA VAL A 13 -12.14 23.20 -26.45
C VAL A 13 -10.70 23.62 -26.22
N SER A 14 -10.49 24.72 -25.49
CA SER A 14 -9.15 25.06 -24.99
C SER A 14 -8.67 23.90 -24.09
N GLU A 15 -7.72 23.12 -24.57
CA GLU A 15 -7.12 22.02 -23.81
C GLU A 15 -6.16 22.62 -22.77
N GLN A 16 -6.71 23.07 -21.64
CA GLN A 16 -5.91 23.66 -20.55
C GLN A 16 -4.94 22.59 -20.02
N THR A 17 -3.65 22.92 -20.03
CA THR A 17 -2.59 22.07 -19.47
C THR A 17 -2.90 21.79 -18.00
N PRO A 18 -3.06 20.52 -17.58
CA PRO A 18 -3.36 20.20 -16.18
C PRO A 18 -2.29 20.75 -15.24
N SER A 19 -2.72 21.51 -14.23
CA SER A 19 -1.85 22.02 -13.17
C SER A 19 -2.05 21.26 -11.86
N PHE A 20 -0.96 21.10 -11.12
CA PHE A 20 -0.93 20.49 -9.78
C PHE A 20 -0.12 21.33 -8.80
N LYS A 21 -0.72 21.68 -7.66
CA LYS A 21 -0.02 22.28 -6.52
C LYS A 21 0.47 21.18 -5.57
N ILE A 22 1.78 21.09 -5.37
CA ILE A 22 2.42 20.12 -4.45
C ILE A 22 3.16 20.89 -3.35
N VAL A 23 2.93 20.51 -2.09
CA VAL A 23 3.65 21.08 -0.93
C VAL A 23 4.69 20.12 -0.38
N LEU A 24 5.85 20.64 0.02
CA LEU A 24 6.89 19.92 0.75
C LEU A 24 6.75 20.22 2.24
N VAL A 25 6.67 19.19 3.07
CA VAL A 25 6.67 19.30 4.54
C VAL A 25 7.64 18.30 5.15
N GLY A 26 7.99 18.47 6.42
CA GLY A 26 8.96 17.63 7.10
C GLY A 26 9.83 18.44 8.05
N ASP A 27 10.66 17.74 8.83
CA ASP A 27 11.51 18.38 9.83
C ASP A 27 12.53 19.34 9.23
N PRO A 28 13.03 20.32 10.02
CA PRO A 28 14.20 21.10 9.64
C PRO A 28 15.33 20.17 9.18
N GLU A 29 16.13 20.61 8.22
CA GLU A 29 17.30 19.86 7.72
C GLU A 29 17.01 18.55 6.97
N ALA A 30 15.76 18.08 6.88
CA ALA A 30 15.39 16.93 6.05
C ALA A 30 15.69 17.12 4.54
N GLY A 31 15.95 18.35 4.11
CA GLY A 31 16.39 18.70 2.76
C GLY A 31 15.25 19.02 1.77
N LYS A 32 14.12 19.53 2.28
CA LYS A 32 13.00 20.05 1.47
C LYS A 32 13.45 21.08 0.43
N THR A 33 14.21 22.10 0.87
CA THR A 33 14.77 23.13 -0.01
C THR A 33 15.72 22.55 -1.05
N SER A 34 16.52 21.55 -0.68
CA SER A 34 17.41 20.86 -1.63
C SER A 34 16.62 20.10 -2.70
N ILE A 35 15.54 19.41 -2.32
CA ILE A 35 14.62 18.74 -3.26
C ILE A 35 13.96 19.78 -4.17
N PHE A 36 13.50 20.90 -3.62
CA PHE A 36 12.91 22.00 -4.37
C PHE A 36 13.89 22.55 -5.43
N LEU A 37 15.11 22.89 -5.03
CA LEU A 37 16.14 23.40 -5.94
C LEU A 37 16.54 22.35 -7.00
N ARG A 38 16.65 21.08 -6.61
CA ARG A 38 16.93 19.98 -7.54
C ARG A 38 15.85 19.83 -8.59
N TYR A 39 14.58 19.98 -8.23
CA TYR A 39 13.48 19.85 -9.18
C TYR A 39 13.31 21.07 -10.09
N ILE A 40 13.35 22.27 -9.51
CA ILE A 40 13.07 23.53 -10.23
C ILE A 40 14.27 23.99 -11.05
N LYS A 41 15.48 23.95 -10.49
CA LYS A 41 16.71 24.51 -11.09
C LYS A 41 17.72 23.45 -11.51
N ASN A 42 17.51 22.19 -11.15
CA ASN A 42 18.51 21.12 -11.28
C ASN A 42 19.85 21.49 -10.63
N GLN A 43 19.80 22.13 -9.46
CA GLN A 43 20.95 22.58 -8.69
C GLN A 43 20.90 22.02 -7.27
N PHE A 44 22.06 21.96 -6.64
CA PHE A 44 22.22 21.65 -5.22
C PHE A 44 23.17 22.66 -4.58
N ASP A 45 22.79 23.18 -3.42
CA ASP A 45 23.59 24.09 -2.62
C ASP A 45 24.23 23.32 -1.47
N PHE A 46 25.55 23.45 -1.32
CA PHE A 46 26.31 22.81 -0.24
C PHE A 46 26.25 23.60 1.06
N SER A 47 25.86 24.88 1.01
CA SER A 47 25.69 25.71 2.20
C SER A 47 24.29 25.53 2.78
N TYR A 48 24.20 25.05 4.02
CA TYR A 48 22.92 25.00 4.71
C TYR A 48 22.52 26.40 5.15
N GLN A 49 21.38 26.86 4.65
CA GLN A 49 20.69 28.06 5.13
C GLN A 49 19.26 27.65 5.52
N PRO A 50 18.85 27.80 6.79
CA PRO A 50 17.47 27.54 7.20
C PRO A 50 16.50 28.40 6.37
N SER A 51 15.45 27.80 5.83
CA SER A 51 14.42 28.53 5.08
C SER A 51 13.70 29.48 6.04
N MET A 52 13.86 30.78 5.85
CA MET A 52 13.16 31.80 6.66
C MET A 52 11.79 32.18 6.07
N SER A 53 11.57 31.88 4.79
CA SER A 53 10.36 32.21 4.04
C SER A 53 9.96 31.08 3.09
N VAL A 54 8.67 30.99 2.78
CA VAL A 54 8.14 30.05 1.77
C VAL A 54 8.73 30.35 0.39
N CYS A 55 9.18 29.30 -0.29
CA CYS A 55 9.65 29.37 -1.67
C CYS A 55 8.66 28.66 -2.60
N ILE A 56 8.27 29.33 -3.69
CA ILE A 56 7.31 28.83 -4.68
C ILE A 56 8.00 28.76 -6.02
N GLY A 57 7.92 27.61 -6.68
CA GLY A 57 8.51 27.37 -7.99
C GLY A 57 7.54 26.62 -8.88
N ASN A 58 7.45 27.03 -10.14
CA ASN A 58 6.66 26.34 -11.16
C ASN A 58 7.61 25.64 -12.15
N ALA A 59 7.31 24.38 -12.46
CA ALA A 59 7.95 23.65 -13.54
C ALA A 59 6.88 23.04 -14.46
N VAL A 60 7.00 23.31 -15.77
CA VAL A 60 6.19 22.63 -16.80
C VAL A 60 6.99 21.45 -17.33
N ARG A 61 6.43 20.24 -17.21
CA ARG A 61 7.09 18.99 -17.58
C ARG A 61 6.16 18.10 -18.39
N LYS A 62 6.73 17.34 -19.32
CA LYS A 62 6.03 16.25 -20.01
C LYS A 62 6.06 15.00 -19.13
N VAL A 63 4.90 14.41 -18.85
CA VAL A 63 4.80 13.15 -18.09
C VAL A 63 4.42 12.02 -19.04
N ASN A 64 5.30 11.01 -19.12
CA ASN A 64 5.09 9.83 -19.94
C ASN A 64 4.07 8.88 -19.27
N ILE A 65 2.87 8.87 -19.84
CA ILE A 65 1.65 8.08 -19.57
C ILE A 65 1.17 7.62 -20.97
N PRO A 66 0.27 6.63 -21.15
CA PRO A 66 -0.10 6.08 -22.47
C PRO A 66 -0.58 7.06 -23.58
N TYR A 67 -0.54 8.37 -23.36
CA TYR A 67 -0.88 9.44 -24.30
C TYR A 67 -0.02 10.71 -24.15
N GLU A 68 1.17 10.65 -23.52
CA GLU A 68 2.08 11.79 -23.25
C GLU A 68 1.39 13.12 -22.88
N VAL A 69 1.20 13.37 -21.57
CA VAL A 69 0.50 14.58 -21.11
C VAL A 69 1.50 15.64 -20.63
N ILE A 70 1.39 16.87 -21.14
CA ILE A 70 2.09 18.03 -20.58
C ILE A 70 1.37 18.46 -19.31
N VAL A 71 2.10 18.67 -18.23
CA VAL A 71 1.55 19.12 -16.94
C VAL A 71 2.38 20.25 -16.36
N SER A 72 1.73 21.13 -15.62
CA SER A 72 2.39 22.16 -14.82
C SER A 72 2.37 21.75 -13.35
N VAL A 73 3.54 21.71 -12.72
CA VAL A 73 3.69 21.41 -11.30
C VAL A 73 4.19 22.66 -10.59
N THR A 74 3.43 23.13 -9.60
CA THR A 74 3.87 24.19 -8.69
C THR A 74 4.28 23.55 -7.37
N LEU A 75 5.57 23.59 -7.06
CA LEU A 75 6.14 23.08 -5.83
C LEU A 75 6.27 24.20 -4.81
N TRP A 76 5.86 23.94 -3.58
CA TRP A 76 5.93 24.86 -2.46
C TRP A 76 6.88 24.29 -1.41
N ASP A 77 8.01 24.95 -1.19
CA ASP A 77 8.94 24.63 -0.12
C ASP A 77 8.58 25.44 1.12
N LEU A 78 8.15 24.74 2.17
CA LEU A 78 7.71 25.32 3.43
C LEU A 78 8.83 25.19 4.49
N PRO A 79 9.10 26.25 5.28
CA PRO A 79 10.03 26.15 6.39
C PRO A 79 9.61 25.10 7.43
N GLY A 80 10.57 24.32 7.92
CA GLY A 80 10.33 23.23 8.88
C GLY A 80 9.98 23.66 10.32
N ARG A 81 9.86 24.97 10.59
CA ARG A 81 9.62 25.53 11.93
C ARG A 81 8.40 26.46 12.02
N GLU A 82 7.59 26.59 10.98
CA GLU A 82 6.50 27.58 11.00
C GLU A 82 5.41 27.25 12.03
N GLU A 83 4.87 28.32 12.62
CA GLU A 83 3.67 28.27 13.46
C GLU A 83 2.49 27.68 12.69
N MET A 84 1.65 26.89 13.38
CA MET A 84 0.57 26.12 12.73
C MET A 84 -0.41 27.00 11.94
N ASP A 85 -0.63 28.23 12.36
CA ASP A 85 -1.61 29.12 11.73
C ASP A 85 -1.14 29.68 10.38
N LEU A 86 0.17 29.85 10.19
CA LEU A 86 0.75 30.23 8.90
C LEU A 86 0.64 29.07 7.90
N ARG A 87 0.90 27.84 8.34
CA ARG A 87 0.86 26.63 7.51
C ARG A 87 -0.51 26.34 6.89
N LYS A 88 -1.60 26.62 7.59
CA LYS A 88 -2.97 26.48 7.07
C LYS A 88 -3.19 27.24 5.75
N SER A 89 -2.60 28.43 5.63
CA SER A 89 -2.73 29.25 4.41
C SER A 89 -2.00 28.60 3.22
N TYR A 90 -0.89 27.91 3.47
CA TYR A 90 -0.12 27.21 2.44
C TYR A 90 -0.78 25.90 2.01
N TYR A 91 -1.51 25.24 2.90
CA TYR A 91 -2.25 24.01 2.61
C TYR A 91 -3.58 24.24 1.88
N LYS A 92 -3.94 25.49 1.60
CA LYS A 92 -5.14 25.81 0.82
C LYS A 92 -5.02 25.33 -0.63
N ASP A 93 -6.05 24.64 -1.12
CA ASP A 93 -6.19 24.17 -2.51
C ASP A 93 -4.99 23.34 -3.01
N VAL A 94 -4.38 22.54 -2.13
CA VAL A 94 -3.26 21.65 -2.47
C VAL A 94 -3.76 20.41 -3.20
N ASP A 95 -3.12 20.01 -4.29
CA ASP A 95 -3.47 18.78 -5.01
C ASP A 95 -2.79 17.53 -4.45
N ALA A 96 -1.57 17.67 -3.92
CA ALA A 96 -0.84 16.61 -3.23
C ALA A 96 0.23 17.17 -2.28
N ALA A 97 0.77 16.32 -1.39
CA ALA A 97 1.91 16.68 -0.57
C ALA A 97 3.03 15.64 -0.63
N MET A 98 4.24 16.07 -0.30
CA MET A 98 5.40 15.21 -0.09
C MET A 98 5.93 15.46 1.33
N VAL A 99 5.92 14.43 2.16
CA VAL A 99 6.57 14.44 3.47
C VAL A 99 8.02 13.99 3.26
N VAL A 100 8.97 14.88 3.56
CA VAL A 100 10.39 14.66 3.38
C VAL A 100 11.03 14.34 4.72
N VAL A 101 11.77 13.24 4.78
CA VAL A 101 12.53 12.79 5.95
C VAL A 101 13.99 12.59 5.59
N ASP A 102 14.88 12.71 6.57
CA ASP A 102 16.29 12.41 6.40
C ASP A 102 16.55 10.91 6.61
N MET A 103 17.12 10.23 5.62
CA MET A 103 17.46 8.79 5.73
C MET A 103 18.61 8.53 6.70
N ASP A 104 19.37 9.56 7.07
CA ASP A 104 20.45 9.50 8.07
C ASP A 104 19.92 9.69 9.51
N ASP A 105 18.63 10.03 9.67
CA ASP A 105 17.98 10.29 10.96
C ASP A 105 16.67 9.51 11.08
N ILE A 106 16.73 8.37 11.80
CA ILE A 106 15.57 7.52 12.05
C ILE A 106 14.45 8.28 12.78
N ASP A 107 14.79 9.21 13.69
CA ASP A 107 13.77 9.98 14.39
C ASP A 107 12.99 10.86 13.39
N SER A 108 13.64 11.39 12.34
CA SER A 108 12.98 12.09 11.23
C SER A 108 11.98 11.20 10.48
N ILE A 109 12.33 9.94 10.22
CA ILE A 109 11.44 8.95 9.58
C ILE A 109 10.20 8.71 10.44
N THR A 110 10.38 8.51 11.75
CA THR A 110 9.25 8.30 12.68
C THR A 110 8.31 9.51 12.78
N MET A 111 8.82 10.74 12.53
CA MET A 111 8.01 11.96 12.52
C MET A 111 7.13 12.13 11.28
N ALA A 112 7.32 11.32 10.23
CA ALA A 112 6.56 11.43 8.99
C ALA A 112 5.05 11.36 9.20
N GLY A 113 4.57 10.45 10.06
CA GLY A 113 3.14 10.31 10.37
C GLY A 113 2.54 11.58 10.98
N THR A 114 3.31 12.27 11.82
CA THR A 114 2.90 13.55 12.43
C THR A 114 2.75 14.63 11.36
N TRP A 115 3.72 14.73 10.44
CA TRP A 115 3.65 15.66 9.32
C TRP A 115 2.50 15.38 8.36
N LYS A 116 2.20 14.09 8.13
CA LYS A 116 1.02 13.70 7.34
C LYS A 116 -0.26 14.19 8.02
N GLN A 117 -0.42 13.90 9.31
CA GLN A 117 -1.60 14.30 10.07
C GLN A 117 -1.77 15.83 10.10
N ASP A 118 -0.67 16.57 10.26
CA ASP A 118 -0.66 18.03 10.21
C ASP A 118 -1.26 18.58 8.92
N ILE A 119 -0.87 18.06 7.76
CA ILE A 119 -1.46 18.52 6.48
C ILE A 119 -2.92 18.11 6.38
N VAL A 120 -3.25 16.84 6.70
CA VAL A 120 -4.62 16.33 6.57
C VAL A 120 -5.59 17.12 7.44
N SER A 121 -5.20 17.48 8.66
CA SER A 121 -6.04 18.24 9.59
C SER A 121 -6.18 19.72 9.23
N ASN A 122 -5.25 20.28 8.46
CA ASN A 122 -5.19 21.73 8.19
C ASN A 122 -5.43 22.10 6.72
N ALA A 123 -5.47 21.13 5.80
CA ALA A 123 -5.75 21.37 4.39
C ALA A 123 -7.19 21.86 4.22
N THR A 124 -7.34 22.97 3.49
CA THR A 124 -8.65 23.57 3.20
C THR A 124 -8.83 23.69 1.69
N TYR A 125 -10.06 23.48 1.25
CA TYR A 125 -10.41 23.56 -0.18
C TYR A 125 -11.51 24.59 -0.36
N THR A 126 -11.30 25.50 -1.32
CA THR A 126 -12.38 26.36 -1.81
C THR A 126 -13.42 25.47 -2.50
N GLN A 127 -14.71 25.63 -2.17
CA GLN A 127 -15.76 24.82 -2.78
C GLN A 127 -15.82 25.09 -4.29
N ASP A 128 -15.54 24.03 -5.07
CA ASP A 128 -15.74 23.82 -6.49
C ASP A 128 -15.40 24.95 -7.49
N ASN A 129 -14.21 24.86 -8.07
CA ASN A 129 -14.02 25.04 -9.52
C ASN A 129 -14.30 23.72 -10.26
N SER A 130 -15.38 23.01 -9.90
CA SER A 130 -15.92 22.00 -10.79
C SER A 130 -16.50 22.76 -11.99
N ILE A 131 -15.92 22.51 -13.15
CA ILE A 131 -16.36 23.07 -14.41
C ILE A 131 -17.79 22.53 -14.66
N ILE A 132 -18.78 23.40 -14.42
CA ILE A 132 -20.09 23.51 -15.07
C ILE A 132 -20.89 22.20 -15.20
N ALA A 133 -21.79 21.94 -14.24
CA ALA A 133 -23.05 21.24 -14.48
C ALA A 133 -24.21 22.20 -14.13
N PRO A 134 -25.30 22.28 -14.94
CA PRO A 134 -26.40 23.20 -14.65
C PRO A 134 -27.11 22.80 -13.36
N LYS A 135 -27.31 23.78 -12.48
CA LYS A 135 -28.10 23.64 -11.26
C LYS A 135 -29.53 23.26 -11.62
N THR A 136 -29.98 22.08 -11.20
CA THR A 136 -31.40 21.81 -11.00
C THR A 136 -31.68 21.89 -9.52
N ASP A 137 -32.51 22.87 -9.16
CA ASP A 137 -32.96 23.11 -7.80
C ASP A 137 -33.71 21.89 -7.25
N THR A 138 -33.17 21.25 -6.22
CA THR A 138 -33.96 20.48 -5.26
C THR A 138 -33.16 20.31 -3.98
N ALA A 139 -33.72 20.81 -2.88
CA ALA A 139 -33.16 20.69 -1.55
C ALA A 139 -33.10 19.22 -1.13
N VAL A 140 -31.90 18.67 -0.97
CA VAL A 140 -31.67 17.34 -0.39
C VAL A 140 -30.67 17.46 0.75
N THR A 141 -31.17 17.04 1.91
CA THR A 141 -30.54 16.62 3.17
C THR A 141 -29.01 16.55 3.25
N GLN A 142 -28.49 17.17 4.31
CA GLN A 142 -27.14 16.98 4.85
C GLN A 142 -26.91 15.50 5.21
N ASN A 143 -26.12 14.78 4.41
CA ASN A 143 -25.19 13.71 4.80
C ASN A 143 -24.56 13.15 3.52
N ASP A 144 -23.25 12.82 3.56
CA ASP A 144 -22.38 12.35 2.46
C ASP A 144 -21.64 13.42 1.63
N LYS A 145 -20.91 14.33 2.29
CA LYS A 145 -19.74 14.94 1.66
C LYS A 145 -18.61 13.91 1.66
N LYS A 146 -18.40 13.23 0.53
CA LYS A 146 -17.24 12.35 0.30
C LYS A 146 -15.96 13.20 0.46
N GLU A 147 -15.26 13.03 1.58
CA GLU A 147 -14.08 13.81 1.92
C GLU A 147 -13.00 13.61 0.84
N ARG A 148 -12.48 14.71 0.28
CA ARG A 148 -11.45 14.65 -0.77
C ARG A 148 -10.17 14.10 -0.15
N SER A 149 -9.83 12.85 -0.46
CA SER A 149 -8.54 12.26 -0.06
C SER A 149 -7.40 13.02 -0.72
N LEU A 150 -6.50 13.60 0.09
CA LEU A 150 -5.28 14.28 -0.36
C LEU A 150 -4.15 13.25 -0.53
N PRO A 151 -3.63 13.05 -1.77
CA PRO A 151 -2.50 12.15 -1.98
C PRO A 151 -1.22 12.70 -1.33
N ILE A 152 -0.57 11.89 -0.48
CA ILE A 152 0.66 12.26 0.23
C ILE A 152 1.72 11.19 0.00
N LEU A 153 2.87 11.57 -0.56
CA LEU A 153 4.03 10.70 -0.79
C LEU A 153 5.06 10.85 0.34
N LEU A 154 5.61 9.75 0.83
CA LEU A 154 6.74 9.77 1.76
C LEU A 154 8.07 9.72 0.99
N VAL A 155 8.99 10.61 1.32
CA VAL A 155 10.25 10.81 0.58
C VAL A 155 11.42 10.74 1.54
N GLY A 156 12.19 9.67 1.48
CA GLY A 156 13.44 9.51 2.20
C GLY A 156 14.59 10.17 1.44
N ASN A 157 15.07 11.31 1.90
CA ASN A 157 16.14 12.07 1.27
C ASN A 157 17.52 11.72 1.84
N LYS A 158 18.58 12.13 1.15
CA LYS A 158 20.00 11.94 1.52
C LYS A 158 20.46 10.48 1.49
N ILE A 159 19.88 9.67 0.61
CA ILE A 159 20.29 8.26 0.45
C ILE A 159 21.77 8.10 0.04
N ASP A 160 22.36 9.13 -0.57
CA ASP A 160 23.79 9.18 -0.90
C ASP A 160 24.69 9.05 0.34
N LYS A 161 24.29 9.60 1.49
CA LYS A 161 25.05 9.45 2.73
C LYS A 161 25.09 8.00 3.21
N LEU A 162 23.97 7.30 3.08
CA LEU A 162 23.82 5.91 3.48
C LEU A 162 24.64 4.99 2.56
N LYS A 163 24.73 5.31 1.27
CA LYS A 163 25.60 4.62 0.29
C LYS A 163 27.09 4.86 0.54
N MET A 164 27.50 6.05 0.98
CA MET A 164 28.90 6.36 1.24
C MET A 164 29.48 5.53 2.39
N LEU A 165 28.69 5.24 3.43
CA LEU A 165 29.06 4.35 4.53
C LEU A 165 29.38 2.92 4.06
N GLN A 166 28.86 2.48 2.91
CA GLN A 166 29.15 1.18 2.32
C GLN A 166 30.52 1.13 1.64
N SER A 167 31.00 2.27 1.12
CA SER A 167 32.24 2.33 0.32
C SER A 167 33.52 2.44 1.15
N THR A 168 33.42 2.78 2.43
CA THR A 168 34.57 3.08 3.30
C THR A 168 35.01 1.95 4.22
N SER A 169 34.29 0.83 4.26
CA SER A 169 34.59 -0.30 5.13
C SER A 169 34.39 -1.61 4.38
N GLU A 170 35.48 -2.35 4.14
CA GLU A 170 35.42 -3.76 3.78
C GLU A 170 34.75 -4.52 4.93
N GLU A 171 33.56 -5.11 4.71
CA GLU A 171 33.00 -6.32 5.33
C GLU A 171 31.46 -6.38 5.21
N ASP A 172 30.94 -7.59 4.98
CA ASP A 172 29.59 -7.99 4.58
C ASP A 172 28.41 -7.59 5.50
N ASN A 173 28.62 -6.78 6.54
CA ASN A 173 27.59 -6.46 7.55
C ASN A 173 26.76 -5.18 7.27
N ASN A 174 27.21 -4.27 6.40
CA ASN A 174 26.54 -2.97 6.18
C ASN A 174 25.44 -2.96 5.09
N ASN A 175 25.31 -4.04 4.32
CA ASN A 175 24.17 -4.20 3.40
C ASN A 175 22.85 -4.28 4.17
N ASP A 176 22.88 -4.81 5.40
CA ASP A 176 21.72 -4.98 6.26
C ASP A 176 21.19 -3.62 6.76
N ALA A 177 22.05 -2.73 7.27
CA ALA A 177 21.62 -1.45 7.85
C ALA A 177 20.97 -0.50 6.83
N THR A 178 21.47 -0.45 5.60
CA THR A 178 20.85 0.39 4.55
C THR A 178 19.48 -0.12 4.17
N LEU A 179 19.37 -1.45 4.02
CA LEU A 179 18.13 -2.14 3.71
C LEU A 179 17.13 -1.99 4.88
N GLU A 180 17.59 -2.05 6.12
CA GLU A 180 16.80 -1.84 7.33
C GLU A 180 16.16 -0.44 7.36
N VAL A 181 16.93 0.62 7.10
CA VAL A 181 16.38 1.98 7.05
C VAL A 181 15.36 2.16 5.91
N MET A 182 15.60 1.54 4.75
CA MET A 182 14.62 1.53 3.66
C MET A 182 13.33 0.80 4.04
N LYS A 183 13.43 -0.35 4.72
CA LYS A 183 12.29 -1.11 5.24
C LYS A 183 11.49 -0.28 6.25
N ILE A 184 12.17 0.44 7.16
CA ILE A 184 11.52 1.35 8.12
C ILE A 184 10.77 2.46 7.39
N LEU A 185 11.35 3.06 6.35
CA LEU A 185 10.67 4.09 5.55
C LEU A 185 9.38 3.54 4.90
N GLU A 186 9.46 2.36 4.29
CA GLU A 186 8.30 1.70 3.68
C GLU A 186 7.24 1.30 4.70
N GLN A 187 7.66 0.84 5.88
CA GLN A 187 6.78 0.56 7.00
C GLN A 187 5.96 1.79 7.39
N VAL A 188 6.65 2.91 7.64
CA VAL A 188 6.02 4.16 8.04
C VAL A 188 5.06 4.66 6.96
N ALA A 189 5.41 4.46 5.69
CA ALA A 189 4.54 4.78 4.57
C ALA A 189 3.22 3.99 4.61
N ARG A 190 3.30 2.66 4.73
CA ARG A 190 2.13 1.78 4.79
C ARG A 190 1.28 2.08 6.03
N GLN A 191 1.94 2.17 7.19
CA GLN A 191 1.32 2.34 8.50
C GLN A 191 0.49 3.62 8.62
N HIS A 192 1.01 4.73 8.09
CA HIS A 192 0.28 6.00 8.10
C HIS A 192 -0.58 6.21 6.85
N GLY A 193 -0.70 5.22 5.95
CA GLY A 193 -1.52 5.27 4.74
C GLY A 193 -1.01 6.26 3.70
N PHE A 194 0.29 6.48 3.60
CA PHE A 194 0.88 7.24 2.50
C PHE A 194 0.56 6.55 1.17
N VAL A 195 0.56 7.35 0.12
CA VAL A 195 0.34 6.86 -1.24
C VAL A 195 1.49 5.92 -1.66
N GLY A 196 2.70 6.16 -1.13
CA GLY A 196 3.86 5.25 -1.20
C GLY A 196 5.08 5.88 -0.51
N SER A 197 6.20 5.16 -0.49
CA SER A 197 7.53 5.71 -0.16
C SER A 197 8.46 5.66 -1.37
N VAL A 198 9.40 6.61 -1.41
CA VAL A 198 10.51 6.63 -2.35
C VAL A 198 11.76 7.17 -1.67
N THR A 199 12.93 6.67 -2.05
CA THR A 199 14.22 7.22 -1.62
C THR A 199 14.80 8.10 -2.71
N VAL A 200 15.43 9.21 -2.32
CA VAL A 200 16.03 10.18 -3.24
C VAL A 200 17.36 10.70 -2.70
N SER A 201 18.22 11.15 -3.61
CA SER A 201 19.30 12.07 -3.26
C SER A 201 19.06 13.40 -3.96
N ALA A 202 18.83 14.47 -3.19
CA ALA A 202 18.83 15.81 -3.75
C ALA A 202 20.24 16.27 -4.17
N LYS A 203 21.28 15.71 -3.55
CA LYS A 203 22.69 16.03 -3.82
C LYS A 203 23.15 15.42 -5.13
N GLU A 204 22.86 14.15 -5.36
CA GLU A 204 23.21 13.48 -6.60
C GLU A 204 22.31 13.97 -7.74
N SER A 205 22.87 14.04 -8.95
CA SER A 205 22.12 14.38 -10.17
C SER A 205 21.62 13.11 -10.86
N ASP A 206 21.17 12.12 -10.09
CA ASP A 206 20.75 10.79 -10.56
C ASP A 206 19.30 10.75 -11.10
N GLY A 207 18.57 11.86 -10.99
CA GLY A 207 17.19 11.98 -11.44
C GLY A 207 16.14 11.45 -10.46
N SER A 208 16.53 10.95 -9.27
CA SER A 208 15.62 10.33 -8.31
C SER A 208 14.50 11.28 -7.87
N VAL A 209 14.83 12.55 -7.64
CA VAL A 209 13.86 13.60 -7.27
C VAL A 209 12.81 13.82 -8.35
N HIS A 210 13.23 13.80 -9.63
CA HIS A 210 12.32 13.96 -10.75
C HIS A 210 11.38 12.75 -10.88
N ALA A 211 11.93 11.54 -10.72
CA ALA A 211 11.15 10.29 -10.75
C ALA A 211 10.09 10.24 -9.63
N ALA A 212 10.45 10.66 -8.41
CA ALA A 212 9.54 10.74 -7.27
C ALA A 212 8.33 11.65 -7.56
N ILE A 213 8.58 12.90 -8.01
CA ILE A 213 7.51 13.85 -8.33
C ILE A 213 6.69 13.36 -9.53
N GLN A 214 7.33 12.78 -10.54
CA GLN A 214 6.63 12.20 -11.69
C GLN A 214 5.69 11.06 -11.29
N SER A 215 6.11 10.21 -10.34
CA SER A 215 5.27 9.13 -9.81
C SER A 215 4.01 9.67 -9.12
N LEU A 216 4.16 10.70 -8.27
CA LEU A 216 3.05 11.35 -7.61
C LEU A 216 2.09 12.03 -8.61
N VAL A 217 2.62 12.73 -9.61
CA VAL A 217 1.80 13.36 -10.65
C VAL A 217 1.05 12.32 -11.50
N ARG A 218 1.68 11.18 -11.80
CA ARG A 218 1.01 10.08 -12.49
C ARG A 218 -0.17 9.56 -11.68
N HIS A 219 -0.02 9.40 -10.37
CA HIS A 219 -1.10 9.00 -9.47
C HIS A 219 -2.26 10.01 -9.50
N LEU A 220 -1.97 11.32 -9.42
CA LEU A 220 -2.98 12.38 -9.49
C LEU A 220 -3.76 12.37 -10.82
N LEU A 221 -3.08 12.15 -11.94
CA LEU A 221 -3.72 12.04 -13.25
C LEU A 221 -4.62 10.81 -13.37
N GLN A 222 -4.23 9.69 -12.79
CA GLN A 222 -5.05 8.47 -12.74
C GLN A 222 -6.33 8.69 -11.92
N GLN A 223 -6.22 9.31 -10.75
CA GLN A 223 -7.37 9.67 -9.92
C GLN A 223 -8.33 10.63 -10.64
N ARG A 224 -7.81 11.70 -11.27
CA ARG A 224 -8.64 12.64 -12.06
C ARG A 224 -9.35 11.94 -13.23
N ARG A 225 -8.74 10.92 -13.85
CA ARG A 225 -9.38 10.14 -14.93
C ARG A 225 -10.50 9.23 -14.43
N GLN A 226 -10.29 8.57 -13.29
CA GLN A 226 -11.32 7.69 -12.69
C GLN A 226 -12.55 8.51 -12.24
N GLN A 227 -12.34 9.70 -11.67
CA GLN A 227 -13.44 10.62 -11.34
C GLN A 227 -14.24 11.05 -12.56
N LYS A 228 -13.59 11.28 -13.72
CA LYS A 228 -14.28 11.59 -14.99
C LYS A 228 -15.01 10.38 -15.59
N LYS A 229 -14.48 9.17 -15.45
CA LYS A 229 -15.15 7.92 -15.89
C LYS A 229 -16.36 7.56 -15.01
N GLY A 230 -16.36 7.89 -13.73
CA GLY A 230 -17.50 7.68 -12.83
C GLY A 230 -18.77 8.47 -13.20
N ILE A 231 -18.66 9.46 -14.10
CA ILE A 231 -19.79 10.27 -14.59
C ILE A 231 -20.41 9.68 -15.88
N PHE A 232 -19.69 8.78 -16.57
CA PHE A 232 -20.15 8.12 -17.80
C PHE A 232 -19.65 6.65 -17.81
N SER A 233 -20.58 5.71 -17.58
CA SER A 233 -20.45 4.24 -17.64
C SER A 233 -20.42 3.51 -16.30
N GLY A 234 -21.46 2.70 -16.07
CA GLY A 234 -21.43 1.61 -15.10
C GLY A 234 -20.44 0.52 -15.51
N GLU A 235 -19.95 -0.18 -14.49
CA GLU A 235 -19.07 -1.36 -14.52
C GLU A 235 -17.60 -1.18 -14.97
N LYS A 236 -16.70 -1.16 -13.98
CA LYS A 236 -15.68 -2.18 -13.69
C LYS A 236 -14.66 -1.58 -12.72
N SER A 237 -14.63 -2.08 -11.49
CA SER A 237 -13.56 -1.83 -10.53
C SER A 237 -12.25 -2.32 -11.14
N THR A 238 -11.44 -1.38 -11.61
CA THR A 238 -10.09 -1.66 -12.07
C THR A 238 -9.24 -1.81 -10.81
N GLU A 239 -8.65 -2.99 -10.60
CA GLU A 239 -7.71 -3.26 -9.51
C GLU A 239 -6.67 -2.14 -9.43
N GLU A 240 -6.57 -1.52 -8.25
CA GLU A 240 -5.49 -0.61 -7.92
C GLU A 240 -4.18 -1.40 -8.05
N ARG A 241 -3.42 -1.14 -9.11
CA ARG A 241 -2.02 -1.54 -9.12
C ARG A 241 -1.34 -0.77 -8.00
N LYS A 242 -1.14 -1.46 -6.88
CA LYS A 242 -0.32 -1.02 -5.76
C LYS A 242 0.99 -0.48 -6.32
N PHE A 243 1.46 0.59 -5.69
CA PHE A 243 2.71 1.26 -6.01
C PHE A 243 3.78 0.26 -6.42
N VAL A 244 4.29 0.41 -7.64
CA VAL A 244 5.61 -0.11 -7.97
C VAL A 244 6.54 0.73 -7.12
N THR A 245 6.97 0.17 -6.00
CA THR A 245 8.16 0.61 -5.29
C THR A 245 9.24 0.70 -6.35
N LEU A 246 9.64 1.92 -6.73
CA LEU A 246 10.83 2.11 -7.56
C LEU A 246 12.06 1.89 -6.65
N SER A 247 12.15 0.70 -6.07
CA SER A 247 13.41 0.11 -5.66
C SER A 247 13.99 -0.53 -6.93
N PRO A 248 15.26 -0.28 -7.29
CA PRO A 248 15.90 -0.91 -8.44
C PRO A 248 16.23 -2.41 -8.22
N PHE A 249 15.75 -3.01 -7.13
CA PHE A 249 15.95 -4.41 -6.83
C PHE A 249 14.70 -5.22 -7.20
N GLU A 250 14.93 -6.43 -7.71
CA GLU A 250 13.96 -7.44 -8.11
C GLU A 250 12.88 -7.64 -7.04
N GLU A 251 11.75 -8.29 -7.37
CA GLU A 251 10.68 -8.64 -6.43
C GLU A 251 11.20 -9.59 -5.33
N GLU A 252 12.00 -9.06 -4.40
CA GLU A 252 12.39 -9.72 -3.17
C GLU A 252 11.12 -9.91 -2.34
N LYS A 253 10.96 -11.12 -1.79
CA LYS A 253 9.88 -11.43 -0.84
C LYS A 253 9.86 -10.32 0.20
N GLN A 254 8.68 -9.73 0.43
CA GLN A 254 8.52 -8.71 1.47
C GLN A 254 9.01 -9.29 2.80
N GLU A 255 10.18 -8.83 3.23
CA GLU A 255 10.77 -9.26 4.48
C GLU A 255 9.90 -8.74 5.63
N PHE A 256 9.73 -9.56 6.66
CA PHE A 256 8.92 -9.17 7.80
C PHE A 256 9.47 -7.90 8.43
N VAL A 257 8.58 -6.94 8.64
CA VAL A 257 8.92 -5.67 9.23
C VAL A 257 8.53 -5.68 10.71
N PRO A 258 9.43 -5.46 11.68
CA PRO A 258 9.09 -5.48 13.11
C PRO A 258 8.27 -4.25 13.53
N LEU A 259 7.56 -4.35 14.66
CA LEU A 259 6.89 -3.22 15.29
C LEU A 259 7.88 -2.14 15.75
N LEU A 260 7.44 -0.88 15.76
CA LEU A 260 8.28 0.28 16.09
C LEU A 260 8.75 0.22 17.55
N VAL A 261 10.03 0.58 17.78
CA VAL A 261 10.59 0.79 19.13
C VAL A 261 10.17 2.16 19.64
N ILE A 262 9.45 2.18 20.76
CA ILE A 262 8.89 3.39 21.37
C ILE A 262 9.88 4.07 22.32
N LYS A 263 10.91 3.33 22.78
CA LYS A 263 11.84 3.73 23.85
C LYS A 263 11.13 3.76 25.22
N MET A 264 10.11 2.92 25.38
CA MET A 264 9.40 2.67 26.64
C MET A 264 9.46 1.16 26.91
N PRO A 265 10.35 0.69 27.81
CA PRO A 265 10.65 -0.74 27.97
C PRO A 265 9.42 -1.61 28.20
N GLU A 266 8.45 -1.11 28.96
CA GLU A 266 7.20 -1.82 29.23
C GLU A 266 6.35 -2.08 27.98
N PHE A 267 6.41 -1.23 26.95
CA PHE A 267 5.71 -1.44 25.68
C PHE A 267 6.57 -2.23 24.68
N ASP A 268 7.86 -1.93 24.62
CA ASP A 268 8.79 -2.54 23.66
C ASP A 268 8.92 -4.05 23.87
N VAL A 269 8.79 -4.53 25.12
CA VAL A 269 8.75 -5.97 25.42
C VAL A 269 7.53 -6.65 24.78
N PHE A 270 6.33 -6.07 24.90
CA PHE A 270 5.13 -6.64 24.30
C PHE A 270 5.18 -6.58 22.78
N PHE A 271 5.64 -5.47 22.20
CA PHE A 271 5.76 -5.35 20.75
C PHE A 271 6.76 -6.34 20.16
N LYS A 272 7.88 -6.58 20.85
CA LYS A 272 8.84 -7.61 20.46
C LYS A 272 8.23 -9.01 20.53
N ASP A 273 7.42 -9.30 21.54
CA ASP A 273 6.72 -10.60 21.69
C ASP A 273 5.71 -10.82 20.55
N CYS A 274 4.98 -9.77 20.15
CA CYS A 274 4.02 -9.84 19.03
C CYS A 274 4.67 -10.13 17.67
N ASN A 275 5.91 -9.69 17.43
CA ASN A 275 6.55 -9.74 16.10
C ASN A 275 6.53 -11.15 15.48
N ASN A 276 6.88 -12.19 16.24
CA ASN A 276 6.89 -13.56 15.75
C ASN A 276 5.50 -14.05 15.31
N SER A 277 4.47 -13.65 16.05
CA SER A 277 3.09 -14.04 15.73
C SER A 277 2.56 -13.28 14.52
N ILE A 278 2.89 -11.99 14.39
CA ILE A 278 2.54 -11.18 13.21
C ILE A 278 3.23 -11.75 11.97
N GLU A 279 4.53 -12.02 12.04
CA GLU A 279 5.29 -12.62 10.94
C GLU A 279 4.70 -13.97 10.51
N THR A 280 4.36 -14.83 11.48
CA THR A 280 3.74 -16.13 11.20
C THR A 280 2.42 -15.95 10.47
N ILE A 281 1.59 -14.99 10.88
CA ILE A 281 0.30 -14.67 10.27
C ILE A 281 0.46 -14.12 8.86
N GLU A 282 1.32 -13.13 8.65
CA GLU A 282 1.61 -12.57 7.33
C GLU A 282 2.07 -13.68 6.37
N ASN A 283 2.99 -14.55 6.83
CA ASN A 283 3.53 -15.65 6.05
C ASN A 283 2.49 -16.70 5.64
N PHE A 284 1.64 -17.18 6.56
CA PHE A 284 0.62 -18.16 6.17
C PHE A 284 -0.50 -17.54 5.33
N SER A 285 -0.83 -16.27 5.57
CA SER A 285 -1.93 -15.58 4.88
C SER A 285 -1.55 -15.29 3.42
N MET A 286 -0.35 -14.76 3.21
CA MET A 286 0.19 -14.58 1.85
C MET A 286 0.36 -15.91 1.14
N GLY A 287 0.88 -16.94 1.83
CA GLY A 287 1.04 -18.28 1.27
C GLY A 287 -0.29 -18.90 0.82
N LEU A 288 -1.39 -18.67 1.56
CA LEU A 288 -2.72 -19.14 1.16
C LEU A 288 -3.23 -18.43 -0.10
N ILE A 289 -3.09 -17.10 -0.17
CA ILE A 289 -3.51 -16.29 -1.33
C ILE A 289 -2.74 -16.71 -2.59
N GLU A 290 -1.41 -16.87 -2.47
CA GLU A 290 -0.54 -17.30 -3.57
C GLU A 290 -0.90 -18.72 -4.03
N ALA A 291 -1.04 -19.66 -3.11
CA ALA A 291 -1.41 -21.04 -3.43
C ALA A 291 -2.77 -21.15 -4.14
N MET A 292 -3.76 -20.37 -3.70
CA MET A 292 -5.08 -20.31 -4.36
C MET A 292 -4.97 -19.72 -5.78
N SER A 293 -4.18 -18.66 -5.96
CA SER A 293 -3.94 -18.04 -7.27
C SER A 293 -3.23 -19.01 -8.23
N ASN A 294 -2.21 -19.71 -7.74
CA ASN A 294 -1.47 -20.71 -8.50
C ASN A 294 -2.37 -21.89 -8.90
N PHE A 295 -3.21 -22.37 -7.98
CA PHE A 295 -4.19 -23.42 -8.27
C PHE A 295 -5.16 -23.00 -9.38
N LYS A 296 -5.80 -21.83 -9.26
CA LYS A 296 -6.71 -21.31 -10.30
C LYS A 296 -6.02 -21.10 -11.65
N ARG A 297 -4.76 -20.66 -11.63
CA ARG A 297 -3.94 -20.53 -12.85
C ARG A 297 -3.66 -21.90 -13.47
N ALA A 298 -3.30 -22.89 -12.67
CA ALA A 298 -3.08 -24.26 -13.12
C ALA A 298 -4.35 -24.84 -13.77
N CYS A 299 -5.53 -24.65 -13.15
CA CYS A 299 -6.81 -25.04 -13.73
C CYS A 299 -7.05 -24.41 -15.10
N SER A 300 -6.84 -23.09 -15.22
CA SER A 300 -7.06 -22.40 -16.49
C SER A 300 -6.09 -22.85 -17.59
N VAL A 301 -4.80 -23.03 -17.27
CA VAL A 301 -3.77 -23.48 -18.22
C VAL A 301 -4.02 -24.93 -18.67
N ALA A 302 -4.52 -25.78 -17.78
CA ALA A 302 -4.85 -27.17 -18.09
C ALA A 302 -6.19 -27.33 -18.81
N GLY A 303 -6.93 -26.25 -19.06
CA GLY A 303 -8.25 -26.30 -19.72
C GLY A 303 -9.38 -26.79 -18.82
N VAL A 304 -9.15 -26.87 -17.50
CA VAL A 304 -10.18 -27.19 -16.50
C VAL A 304 -11.21 -26.06 -16.40
N THR A 305 -10.77 -24.82 -16.54
CA THR A 305 -11.62 -23.63 -16.52
C THR A 305 -11.26 -22.65 -17.63
N ASN A 306 -12.22 -21.83 -18.05
CA ASN A 306 -12.03 -20.87 -19.15
C ASN A 306 -11.27 -19.60 -18.72
N SER A 307 -11.00 -19.42 -17.42
CA SER A 307 -10.41 -18.19 -16.89
C SER A 307 -9.75 -18.40 -15.53
N THR A 308 -8.68 -17.64 -15.26
CA THR A 308 -8.03 -17.58 -13.95
C THR A 308 -8.89 -16.92 -12.87
N LYS A 309 -9.99 -16.26 -13.27
CA LYS A 309 -10.99 -15.67 -12.36
C LYS A 309 -12.06 -16.67 -11.89
N ALA A 310 -11.97 -17.93 -12.33
CA ALA A 310 -12.92 -18.98 -11.96
C ALA A 310 -13.05 -19.12 -10.43
N SER A 311 -14.23 -19.54 -10.00
CA SER A 311 -14.48 -19.87 -8.60
C SER A 311 -13.77 -21.18 -8.22
N LEU A 312 -13.57 -21.43 -6.92
CA LEU A 312 -13.01 -22.70 -6.46
C LEU A 312 -13.92 -23.88 -6.86
N GLU A 313 -15.24 -23.69 -6.76
CA GLU A 313 -16.24 -24.70 -7.13
C GLU A 313 -16.20 -25.02 -8.63
N GLU A 314 -16.05 -24.02 -9.49
CA GLU A 314 -15.85 -24.21 -10.94
C GLU A 314 -14.58 -25.00 -11.24
N CYS A 315 -13.49 -24.73 -10.52
CA CYS A 315 -12.24 -25.47 -10.68
C CYS A 315 -12.37 -26.94 -10.26
N ILE A 316 -13.07 -27.21 -9.16
CA ILE A 316 -13.30 -28.58 -8.68
C ILE A 316 -14.30 -29.33 -9.59
N GLY A 317 -15.38 -28.68 -10.01
CA GLY A 317 -16.36 -29.25 -10.93
C GLY A 317 -15.76 -29.58 -12.29
N GLY A 318 -14.91 -28.70 -12.84
CA GLY A 318 -14.20 -28.97 -14.09
C GLY A 318 -13.21 -30.14 -13.97
N LEU A 319 -12.58 -30.33 -12.80
CA LEU A 319 -11.74 -31.52 -12.55
C LEU A 319 -12.57 -32.80 -12.51
N LYS A 320 -13.74 -32.76 -11.89
CA LYS A 320 -14.68 -33.89 -11.84
C LYS A 320 -15.12 -34.30 -13.25
N GLU A 321 -15.49 -33.33 -14.09
CA GLU A 321 -15.94 -33.58 -15.47
C GLU A 321 -14.83 -34.18 -16.34
N LEU A 322 -13.59 -33.69 -16.21
CA LEU A 322 -12.45 -34.19 -16.99
C LEU A 322 -11.97 -35.58 -16.58
N ILE A 323 -12.22 -35.99 -15.33
CA ILE A 323 -11.79 -37.30 -14.77
C ILE A 323 -12.93 -38.34 -14.86
N ARG A 324 -14.14 -37.93 -15.26
CA ARG A 324 -15.30 -38.81 -15.42
C ARG A 324 -15.05 -39.91 -16.46
N THR A 325 -15.42 -41.15 -16.14
CA THR A 325 -15.35 -42.32 -17.03
C THR A 325 -16.72 -42.60 -17.68
N GLU A 326 -16.77 -43.40 -18.76
CA GLU A 326 -18.02 -43.72 -19.47
C GLU A 326 -19.02 -44.52 -18.61
N ASP A 327 -18.52 -45.20 -17.58
CA ASP A 327 -19.28 -46.15 -16.76
C ASP A 327 -19.53 -45.69 -15.30
N ASP A 328 -18.81 -44.69 -14.76
CA ASP A 328 -18.94 -44.24 -13.37
C ASP A 328 -19.00 -42.69 -13.26
N GLU A 329 -19.96 -42.15 -12.49
CA GLU A 329 -20.17 -40.70 -12.38
C GLU A 329 -19.14 -39.98 -11.50
N ASP A 330 -18.37 -40.73 -10.68
CA ASP A 330 -17.49 -40.19 -9.64
C ASP A 330 -16.06 -40.78 -9.72
N GLY A 331 -15.30 -40.43 -10.78
CA GLY A 331 -13.88 -40.82 -10.94
C GLY A 331 -12.91 -40.09 -9.99
N LEU A 332 -13.39 -39.10 -9.24
CA LEU A 332 -12.62 -38.27 -8.32
C LEU A 332 -13.28 -38.24 -6.93
N GLU A 333 -12.55 -38.61 -5.90
CA GLU A 333 -13.03 -38.69 -4.52
C GLU A 333 -12.36 -37.66 -3.61
N VAL A 334 -13.05 -37.29 -2.53
CA VAL A 334 -12.51 -36.43 -1.47
C VAL A 334 -12.29 -37.22 -0.19
N HIS A 335 -11.05 -37.27 0.26
CA HIS A 335 -10.64 -37.89 1.52
C HIS A 335 -10.18 -36.84 2.53
N ASN A 336 -10.28 -37.16 3.82
CA ASN A 336 -9.68 -36.36 4.89
C ASN A 336 -8.21 -36.75 5.04
N ASP A 337 -7.30 -35.78 5.00
CA ASP A 337 -5.85 -36.01 5.03
C ASP A 337 -5.21 -35.30 6.23
N GLY A 338 -5.53 -35.78 7.43
CA GLY A 338 -4.86 -35.38 8.66
C GLY A 338 -4.91 -33.87 8.96
N GLY A 339 -6.00 -33.19 8.60
CA GLY A 339 -6.20 -31.77 8.93
C GLY A 339 -6.80 -30.90 7.82
N TYR A 340 -6.92 -31.39 6.59
CA TYR A 340 -7.65 -30.73 5.50
C TYR A 340 -8.18 -31.79 4.52
N LEU A 341 -8.28 -31.47 3.23
CA LEU A 341 -8.80 -32.36 2.19
C LEU A 341 -7.69 -32.93 1.31
N ARG A 342 -7.96 -34.08 0.70
CA ARG A 342 -7.17 -34.67 -0.38
C ARG A 342 -8.09 -35.18 -1.47
N LEU A 343 -7.84 -34.75 -2.70
CA LEU A 343 -8.48 -35.31 -3.89
C LEU A 343 -7.75 -36.58 -4.33
N VAL A 344 -8.48 -37.66 -4.57
CA VAL A 344 -7.93 -38.97 -4.97
C VAL A 344 -8.67 -39.43 -6.22
N VAL A 345 -7.92 -39.85 -7.25
CA VAL A 345 -8.50 -40.46 -8.46
C VAL A 345 -8.66 -41.95 -8.21
N LYS A 346 -9.81 -42.54 -8.55
CA LYS A 346 -10.03 -43.99 -8.42
C LYS A 346 -9.13 -44.73 -9.42
N GLU A 347 -8.27 -45.62 -8.91
CA GLU A 347 -7.25 -46.33 -9.71
C GLU A 347 -7.83 -47.41 -10.64
N ASP A 348 -9.06 -47.89 -10.40
CA ASP A 348 -9.63 -49.01 -11.15
C ASP A 348 -10.16 -48.64 -12.55
N GLU A 349 -10.28 -47.35 -12.91
CA GLU A 349 -10.96 -46.93 -14.15
C GLU A 349 -10.21 -45.91 -15.04
N VAL A 350 -9.29 -45.11 -14.49
CA VAL A 350 -8.58 -44.07 -15.27
C VAL A 350 -7.15 -44.51 -15.57
N LYS A 351 -6.96 -45.24 -16.68
CA LYS A 351 -5.64 -45.82 -17.04
C LYS A 351 -4.55 -44.80 -17.41
N ASP A 352 -4.89 -43.55 -17.69
CA ASP A 352 -3.93 -42.46 -17.94
C ASP A 352 -4.58 -41.09 -17.65
N ILE A 353 -4.25 -40.47 -16.50
CA ILE A 353 -4.63 -39.08 -16.25
C ILE A 353 -3.78 -38.20 -17.18
N ALA A 354 -4.42 -37.38 -18.01
CA ALA A 354 -3.72 -36.45 -18.88
C ALA A 354 -2.73 -35.58 -18.07
N GLY A 355 -1.48 -35.47 -18.53
CA GLY A 355 -0.42 -34.72 -17.82
C GLY A 355 -0.77 -33.30 -17.36
N PRO A 356 -1.65 -32.54 -18.05
CA PRO A 356 -2.17 -31.27 -17.53
C PRO A 356 -3.01 -31.40 -16.25
N VAL A 357 -3.85 -32.42 -16.12
CA VAL A 357 -4.73 -32.66 -14.97
C VAL A 357 -3.94 -33.15 -13.75
N ASP A 358 -2.96 -34.03 -13.95
CA ASP A 358 -2.05 -34.48 -12.88
C ASP A 358 -1.29 -33.28 -12.27
N ARG A 359 -0.84 -32.32 -13.10
CA ARG A 359 -0.20 -31.09 -12.62
C ARG A 359 -1.13 -30.25 -11.75
N VAL A 360 -2.40 -30.12 -12.12
CA VAL A 360 -3.39 -29.38 -11.32
C VAL A 360 -3.61 -30.05 -9.96
N LEU A 361 -3.75 -31.38 -9.93
CA LEU A 361 -3.89 -32.14 -8.69
C LEU A 361 -2.66 -32.00 -7.78
N ARG A 362 -1.45 -32.03 -8.37
CA ARG A 362 -0.21 -31.76 -7.63
C ARG A 362 -0.16 -30.36 -7.05
N THR A 363 -0.54 -29.33 -7.82
CA THR A 363 -0.62 -27.94 -7.31
C THR A 363 -1.64 -27.84 -6.17
N PHE A 364 -2.80 -28.50 -6.31
CA PHE A 364 -3.79 -28.56 -5.25
C PHE A 364 -3.23 -29.16 -3.96
N HIS A 365 -2.57 -30.33 -4.01
CA HIS A 365 -2.04 -30.98 -2.81
C HIS A 365 -0.80 -30.28 -2.23
N ASN A 366 0.17 -29.91 -3.08
CA ASN A 366 1.48 -29.44 -2.63
C ASN A 366 1.49 -27.96 -2.25
N GLU A 367 0.59 -27.16 -2.82
CA GLU A 367 0.50 -25.73 -2.54
C GLU A 367 -0.76 -25.42 -1.73
N LEU A 368 -1.96 -25.62 -2.29
CA LEU A 368 -3.21 -25.18 -1.66
C LEU A 368 -3.50 -25.94 -0.36
N CYS A 369 -3.49 -27.28 -0.38
CA CYS A 369 -3.71 -28.08 0.84
C CYS A 369 -2.62 -27.84 1.88
N LYS A 370 -1.35 -27.71 1.46
CA LYS A 370 -0.24 -27.44 2.38
C LYS A 370 -0.39 -26.08 3.05
N ALA A 371 -0.77 -25.04 2.29
CA ALA A 371 -1.05 -23.71 2.83
C ALA A 371 -2.24 -23.75 3.80
N SER A 372 -3.36 -24.36 3.41
CA SER A 372 -4.55 -24.53 4.27
C SER A 372 -4.24 -25.25 5.58
N LYS A 373 -3.45 -26.35 5.55
CA LYS A 373 -3.00 -27.04 6.77
C LYS A 373 -2.13 -26.15 7.65
N LYS A 374 -1.25 -25.33 7.05
CA LYS A 374 -0.41 -24.37 7.80
C LYS A 374 -1.27 -23.33 8.54
N VAL A 375 -2.30 -22.79 7.89
CA VAL A 375 -3.27 -21.87 8.52
C VAL A 375 -3.98 -22.54 9.69
N LEU A 376 -4.50 -23.76 9.51
CA LEU A 376 -5.22 -24.47 10.57
C LEU A 376 -4.33 -24.85 11.76
N ALA A 377 -3.04 -25.14 11.52
CA ALA A 377 -2.08 -25.49 12.56
C ALA A 377 -1.57 -24.27 13.34
N GLN A 378 -1.28 -23.15 12.67
CA GLN A 378 -0.59 -21.99 13.27
C GLN A 378 -1.54 -20.82 13.58
N GLY A 379 -2.67 -20.72 12.88
CA GLY A 379 -3.63 -19.63 12.99
C GLY A 379 -4.22 -19.46 14.39
N PRO A 380 -4.83 -20.50 15.00
CA PRO A 380 -5.46 -20.37 16.31
C PRO A 380 -4.48 -19.94 17.42
N THR A 381 -3.29 -20.52 17.44
CA THR A 381 -2.27 -20.22 18.45
C THR A 381 -1.78 -18.77 18.32
N SER A 382 -1.44 -18.33 17.10
CA SER A 382 -0.93 -16.98 16.84
C SER A 382 -2.02 -15.92 17.10
N HIS A 383 -3.27 -16.21 16.71
CA HIS A 383 -4.42 -15.33 16.94
C HIS A 383 -4.73 -15.13 18.43
N ASN A 384 -4.79 -16.22 19.20
CA ASN A 384 -5.07 -16.16 20.62
C ASN A 384 -3.95 -15.44 21.39
N HIS A 385 -2.70 -15.70 21.03
CA HIS A 385 -1.55 -15.02 21.62
C HIS A 385 -1.61 -13.49 21.36
N LEU A 386 -1.81 -13.06 20.10
CA LEU A 386 -1.92 -11.63 19.79
C LEU A 386 -3.09 -10.95 20.50
N LYS A 387 -4.25 -11.62 20.63
CA LYS A 387 -5.39 -11.09 21.40
C LYS A 387 -5.05 -10.90 22.88
N GLU A 388 -4.38 -11.88 23.50
CA GLU A 388 -4.00 -11.78 24.91
C GLU A 388 -3.02 -10.62 25.15
N VAL A 389 -2.04 -10.45 24.26
CA VAL A 389 -1.07 -9.35 24.35
C VAL A 389 -1.71 -8.00 24.04
N GLU A 390 -2.63 -7.93 23.07
CA GLU A 390 -3.38 -6.70 22.73
C GLU A 390 -4.21 -6.19 23.91
N GLU A 391 -4.86 -7.09 24.65
CA GLU A 391 -5.60 -6.73 25.87
C GLU A 391 -4.66 -6.11 26.92
N LYS A 392 -3.49 -6.73 27.16
CA LYS A 392 -2.47 -6.20 28.08
C LYS A 392 -1.98 -4.81 27.64
N ILE A 393 -1.65 -4.64 26.36
CA ILE A 393 -1.21 -3.34 25.81
C ILE A 393 -2.31 -2.29 25.95
N SER A 394 -3.56 -2.65 25.70
CA SER A 394 -4.71 -1.74 25.81
C SER A 394 -4.89 -1.19 27.24
N THR A 395 -4.70 -2.04 28.25
CA THR A 395 -4.74 -1.59 29.66
C THR A 395 -3.60 -0.62 29.99
N LEU A 396 -2.38 -0.90 29.51
CA LEU A 396 -1.21 -0.03 29.76
C LEU A 396 -1.31 1.30 29.02
N ARG A 397 -1.89 1.29 27.81
CA ARG A 397 -2.06 2.46 26.93
C ARG A 397 -2.76 3.63 27.61
N VAL A 398 -3.75 3.36 28.48
CA VAL A 398 -4.52 4.39 29.21
C VAL A 398 -3.62 5.34 29.99
N SER A 399 -2.49 4.85 30.51
CA SER A 399 -1.53 5.62 31.31
C SER A 399 -0.21 5.90 30.57
N ALA A 400 -0.14 5.61 29.26
CA ALA A 400 1.11 5.70 28.49
C ALA A 400 1.68 7.12 28.42
N PHE A 401 0.81 8.14 28.32
CA PHE A 401 1.26 9.53 28.27
C PHE A 401 1.94 9.98 29.57
N ASP A 402 1.28 9.73 30.71
CA ASP A 402 1.81 10.10 32.03
C ASP A 402 3.10 9.35 32.34
N ARG A 403 3.20 8.08 31.92
CA ARG A 403 4.42 7.27 32.03
C ARG A 403 5.55 7.82 31.18
N ALA A 404 5.29 8.20 29.92
CA ALA A 404 6.30 8.80 29.06
C ALA A 404 6.86 10.09 29.67
N VAL A 405 5.99 10.96 30.19
CA VAL A 405 6.42 12.19 30.89
C VAL A 405 7.23 11.86 32.14
N SER A 406 6.79 10.88 32.92
CA SER A 406 7.51 10.43 34.14
C SER A 406 8.88 9.82 33.81
N ALA A 407 9.04 9.20 32.63
CA ALA A 407 10.30 8.69 32.11
C ALA A 407 11.22 9.79 31.54
N GLY A 408 10.86 11.07 31.70
CA GLY A 408 11.68 12.21 31.29
C GLY A 408 11.46 12.66 29.84
N PHE A 409 10.40 12.20 29.17
CA PHE A 409 10.09 12.65 27.82
C PHE A 409 9.55 14.08 27.87
N SER A 410 9.96 14.90 26.89
CA SER A 410 9.28 16.17 26.65
C SER A 410 7.84 15.92 26.20
N GLN A 411 6.95 16.89 26.42
CA GLN A 411 5.55 16.82 25.97
C GLN A 411 5.40 16.45 24.49
N ARG A 412 6.30 16.95 23.62
CA ARG A 412 6.32 16.62 22.19
C ARG A 412 6.74 15.16 21.96
N ARG A 413 7.79 14.68 22.65
CA ARG A 413 8.24 13.28 22.52
C ARG A 413 7.23 12.28 23.11
N ALA A 414 6.56 12.64 24.19
CA ALA A 414 5.49 11.82 24.78
C ALA A 414 4.30 11.66 23.81
N LYS A 415 3.91 12.73 23.10
CA LYS A 415 2.86 12.65 22.05
C LYS A 415 3.30 11.77 20.87
N ALA A 416 4.55 11.88 20.44
CA ALA A 416 5.11 11.03 19.39
C ALA A 416 5.14 9.53 19.79
N ALA A 417 5.57 9.23 21.01
CA ALA A 417 5.56 7.87 21.55
C ALA A 417 4.14 7.29 21.57
N LEU A 418 3.14 8.10 21.97
CA LEU A 418 1.73 7.69 21.96
C LEU A 418 1.24 7.36 20.54
N ALA A 419 1.59 8.20 19.55
CA ALA A 419 1.24 7.95 18.15
C ALA A 419 1.85 6.64 17.63
N ASN A 420 3.10 6.34 18.01
CA ASN A 420 3.77 5.10 17.61
C ASN A 420 3.17 3.87 18.33
N ILE A 421 2.78 3.99 19.60
CA ILE A 421 2.02 2.95 20.32
C ILE A 421 0.71 2.66 19.59
N ASP A 422 -0.04 3.70 19.24
CA ASP A 422 -1.32 3.56 18.53
C ASP A 422 -1.14 2.88 17.18
N ALA A 423 -0.06 3.23 16.48
CA ALA A 423 0.26 2.67 15.19
C ALA A 423 0.70 1.21 15.28
N ASN A 424 1.42 0.79 16.33
CA ASN A 424 1.71 -0.62 16.59
C ASN A 424 0.44 -1.41 16.97
N CYS A 425 -0.42 -0.84 17.81
CA CYS A 425 -1.70 -1.45 18.18
C CYS A 425 -2.61 -1.66 16.97
N ASN A 426 -2.64 -0.71 16.04
CA ASN A 426 -3.37 -0.88 14.78
C ASN A 426 -2.86 -2.08 14.00
N ARG A 427 -1.53 -2.22 13.86
CA ARG A 427 -0.93 -3.33 13.13
C ARG A 427 -1.18 -4.69 13.79
N ILE A 428 -1.16 -4.75 15.13
CA ILE A 428 -1.55 -5.96 15.87
C ILE A 428 -3.01 -6.32 15.56
N ARG A 429 -3.93 -5.34 15.60
CA ARG A 429 -5.35 -5.57 15.27
C ARG A 429 -5.55 -6.02 13.81
N GLU A 430 -4.81 -5.45 12.87
CA GLU A 430 -4.80 -5.88 11.47
C GLU A 430 -4.32 -7.33 11.33
N ALA A 431 -3.26 -7.72 12.04
CA ALA A 431 -2.77 -9.09 12.04
C ALA A 431 -3.80 -10.07 12.65
N ILE A 432 -4.46 -9.70 13.75
CA ILE A 432 -5.56 -10.49 14.34
C ILE A 432 -6.71 -10.67 13.33
N ALA A 433 -7.11 -9.60 12.64
CA ALA A 433 -8.15 -9.66 11.62
C ALA A 433 -7.72 -10.57 10.45
N MET A 434 -6.49 -10.42 9.96
CA MET A 434 -5.92 -11.22 8.88
C MET A 434 -5.86 -12.72 9.21
N ALA A 435 -5.49 -13.07 10.45
CA ALA A 435 -5.51 -14.45 10.92
C ALA A 435 -6.93 -15.02 10.91
N MET A 436 -7.90 -14.27 11.41
CA MET A 436 -9.30 -14.67 11.45
C MET A 436 -9.90 -14.84 10.05
N GLU A 437 -9.62 -13.91 9.14
CA GLU A 437 -10.04 -13.98 7.73
C GLU A 437 -9.45 -15.21 7.04
N SER A 438 -8.16 -15.48 7.24
CA SER A 438 -7.50 -16.65 6.64
C SER A 438 -8.07 -17.98 7.16
N MET A 439 -8.32 -18.09 8.47
CA MET A 439 -8.96 -19.28 9.05
C MET A 439 -10.38 -19.48 8.49
N SER A 440 -11.15 -18.39 8.39
CA SER A 440 -12.51 -18.43 7.82
C SER A 440 -12.51 -18.79 6.33
N ALA A 441 -11.53 -18.28 5.57
CA ALA A 441 -11.34 -18.62 4.17
C ALA A 441 -11.09 -20.11 3.98
N VAL A 442 -10.19 -20.71 4.77
CA VAL A 442 -9.90 -22.16 4.70
C VAL A 442 -11.13 -23.00 5.04
N GLU A 443 -11.92 -22.59 6.05
CA GLU A 443 -13.17 -23.27 6.39
C GLU A 443 -14.23 -23.13 5.28
N SER A 444 -14.31 -21.96 4.65
CA SER A 444 -15.18 -21.72 3.49
C SER A 444 -14.78 -22.62 2.31
N ASP A 445 -13.50 -22.66 1.99
CA ASP A 445 -12.97 -23.46 0.89
C ASP A 445 -13.20 -24.95 1.12
N TYR A 446 -13.01 -25.42 2.36
CA TYR A 446 -13.35 -26.79 2.76
C TYR A 446 -14.81 -27.15 2.46
N LYS A 447 -15.75 -26.26 2.83
CA LYS A 447 -17.19 -26.47 2.58
C LYS A 447 -17.51 -26.46 1.09
N LYS A 448 -16.91 -25.54 0.32
CA LYS A 448 -17.11 -25.43 -1.13
C LYS A 448 -16.59 -26.66 -1.87
N ILE A 449 -15.38 -27.14 -1.54
CA ILE A 449 -14.81 -28.35 -2.16
C ILE A 449 -15.69 -29.56 -1.85
N LYS A 450 -16.17 -29.72 -0.61
CA LYS A 450 -17.10 -30.80 -0.27
C LYS A 450 -18.44 -30.70 -1.00
N ALA A 451 -19.00 -29.49 -1.09
CA ALA A 451 -20.26 -29.27 -1.78
C ALA A 451 -20.14 -29.60 -3.28
N ALA A 452 -19.07 -29.15 -3.93
CA ALA A 452 -18.79 -29.41 -5.34
C ALA A 452 -18.54 -30.90 -5.67
N MET A 453 -18.36 -31.74 -4.65
CA MET A 453 -18.10 -33.18 -4.80
C MET A 453 -19.27 -34.06 -4.35
N LEU A 454 -20.29 -33.46 -3.73
CA LEU A 454 -21.55 -34.13 -3.35
C LEU A 454 -22.67 -33.91 -4.38
N TRP A 455 -22.50 -32.91 -5.25
CA TRP A 455 -23.28 -32.68 -6.47
C TRP A 455 -22.45 -33.13 -7.67
#